data_AF-A0A7C6D4Z1-F1
#
_entry.id   AF-A0A7C6D4Z1-F1
#
_cell.length_a   1.000
_cell.length_b   1.000
_cell.length_c   1.000
_cell.angle_alpha   90.00
_cell.angle_beta   90.00
_cell.angle_gamma   90.00
#
_symmetry.space_group_name_H-M   'P 1'
#
loop_
_entity.id
_entity.type
_entity.pdbx_description
1 polymer ?
#
loop_
_entity_poly.entity_id
_entity_poly.type
_entity_poly.pdbx_seq_one_letter_code
_entity_poly.pdbx_strand_id
1 'polypeptide(L)'
;MKFGFFDDQNREYVIQTPKTPFPWINYLGNKDYFGLISNTAGGYNFYKDARLRRITRFRYNDIPVDNGGRYYYIKDGDSVWNPGFKPCKTPLDAYECRHGMGYTKISAAKGGVKADFLAFVPLEYNGEINKVTLTNDSSVTKTLQLFS
;
A
#
# COMPACT_ATOMS: atom_id res chain seq x y z
N MET A 1 -22.03 -4.53 9.07
CA MET A 1 -20.93 -3.54 9.03
C MET A 1 -20.24 -3.65 7.68
N LYS A 2 -19.90 -2.53 7.02
CA LYS A 2 -19.18 -2.50 5.74
C LYS A 2 -17.81 -1.83 5.94
N PHE A 3 -16.79 -2.28 5.24
CA PHE A 3 -15.40 -1.76 5.31
C PHE A 3 -14.98 -1.05 4.02
N GLY A 4 -15.89 -1.00 3.04
CA GLY A 4 -15.64 -0.52 1.70
C GLY A 4 -16.88 -0.61 0.79
N PHE A 5 -16.73 -0.20 -0.46
CA PHE A 5 -17.78 -0.19 -1.47
C PHE A 5 -17.20 -0.33 -2.89
N PHE A 6 -18.04 -0.66 -3.87
CA PHE A 6 -17.66 -0.69 -5.28
C PHE A 6 -17.78 0.71 -5.88
N ASP A 7 -16.73 1.11 -6.60
CA ASP A 7 -16.72 2.28 -7.47
C ASP A 7 -16.73 1.79 -8.92
N ASP A 8 -17.94 1.58 -9.45
CA ASP A 8 -18.15 0.93 -10.75
C ASP A 8 -17.60 1.78 -11.89
N GLN A 9 -17.63 3.12 -11.75
CA GLN A 9 -17.12 4.04 -12.76
C GLN A 9 -15.60 3.86 -12.94
N ASN A 10 -14.87 3.74 -11.83
CA ASN A 10 -13.41 3.55 -11.85
C ASN A 10 -13.01 2.07 -11.95
N ARG A 11 -13.98 1.15 -11.79
CA ARG A 11 -13.78 -0.31 -11.71
C ARG A 11 -12.85 -0.68 -10.56
N GLU A 12 -13.12 -0.11 -9.40
CA GLU A 12 -12.34 -0.29 -8.19
C GLU A 12 -13.20 -0.81 -7.04
N TYR A 13 -12.57 -1.53 -6.12
CA TYR A 13 -13.11 -1.70 -4.77
C TYR A 13 -12.39 -0.76 -3.81
N VAL A 14 -13.16 0.12 -3.16
CA VAL A 14 -12.68 1.15 -2.24
C VAL A 14 -12.79 0.65 -0.81
N ILE A 15 -11.68 0.61 -0.08
CA ILE A 15 -11.54 0.18 1.31
C ILE A 15 -11.28 1.42 2.16
N GLN A 16 -12.17 1.73 3.10
CA GLN A 16 -12.15 3.00 3.85
C GLN A 16 -11.45 2.89 5.20
N THR A 17 -10.95 1.71 5.57
CA THR A 17 -10.26 1.49 6.84
C THR A 17 -9.13 0.47 6.69
N PRO A 18 -7.97 0.66 7.34
CA PRO A 18 -6.89 -0.31 7.27
C PRO A 18 -7.16 -1.56 8.12
N LYS A 19 -8.19 -1.51 9.00
CA LYS A 19 -8.56 -2.57 9.94
C LYS A 19 -9.73 -3.41 9.41
N THR A 20 -9.55 -3.99 8.23
CA THR A 20 -10.50 -4.95 7.66
C THR A 20 -10.55 -6.25 8.50
N PRO A 21 -11.61 -7.07 8.40
CA PRO A 21 -11.72 -8.33 9.16
C PRO A 21 -10.57 -9.32 8.88
N PHE A 22 -10.00 -9.23 7.68
CA PHE A 22 -8.79 -9.93 7.25
C PHE A 22 -8.08 -9.06 6.20
N PRO A 23 -6.76 -9.21 5.96
CA PRO A 23 -6.09 -8.51 4.88
C PRO A 23 -6.80 -8.78 3.54
N TRP A 24 -7.24 -7.73 2.87
CA TRP A 24 -7.83 -7.82 1.54
C TRP A 24 -6.74 -7.50 0.53
N ILE A 25 -6.59 -8.36 -0.47
CA ILE A 25 -5.48 -8.27 -1.42
C ILE A 25 -5.95 -7.96 -2.83
N ASN A 26 -5.02 -7.45 -3.63
CA ASN A 26 -5.09 -7.40 -5.07
C ASN A 26 -3.88 -8.12 -5.69
N TYR A 27 -4.01 -8.44 -6.98
CA TYR A 27 -2.94 -8.94 -7.82
C TYR A 27 -2.48 -7.87 -8.80
N LEU A 28 -1.16 -7.72 -8.91
CA LEU A 28 -0.48 -6.84 -9.86
C LEU A 28 0.20 -7.70 -10.93
N GLY A 29 0.17 -7.25 -12.18
CA GLY A 29 0.80 -7.92 -13.31
C GLY A 29 -0.09 -8.95 -14.00
N ASN A 30 0.13 -9.12 -15.31
CA ASN A 30 -0.70 -9.97 -16.17
C ASN A 30 0.12 -10.86 -17.13
N LYS A 31 1.45 -10.92 -16.96
CA LYS A 31 2.36 -11.71 -17.80
C LYS A 31 3.33 -12.54 -16.96
N ASP A 32 4.58 -12.11 -16.87
CA ASP A 32 5.64 -12.90 -16.25
C ASP A 32 5.97 -12.44 -14.83
N TYR A 33 5.74 -11.17 -14.50
CA TYR A 33 5.99 -10.60 -13.18
C TYR A 33 4.67 -10.37 -12.44
N PHE A 34 4.62 -10.80 -11.18
CA PHE A 34 3.43 -10.70 -10.35
C PHE A 34 3.71 -10.12 -8.98
N GLY A 35 2.75 -9.39 -8.44
CA GLY A 35 2.75 -8.92 -7.06
C GLY A 35 1.43 -9.21 -6.37
N LEU A 36 1.47 -9.75 -5.15
CA LEU A 36 0.34 -9.71 -4.23
C LEU A 36 0.51 -8.46 -3.38
N ILE A 37 -0.55 -7.66 -3.25
CA ILE A 37 -0.54 -6.45 -2.41
C ILE A 37 -1.79 -6.39 -1.55
N SER A 38 -1.65 -6.25 -0.24
CA SER A 38 -2.78 -6.04 0.67
C SER A 38 -3.19 -4.57 0.76
N ASN A 39 -4.35 -4.32 1.35
CA ASN A 39 -4.81 -2.98 1.67
C ASN A 39 -3.84 -2.21 2.58
N THR A 40 -3.02 -2.90 3.38
CA THR A 40 -1.95 -2.30 4.18
C THR A 40 -0.55 -2.43 3.57
N ALA A 41 -0.47 -2.54 2.24
CA ALA A 41 0.76 -2.68 1.45
C ALA A 41 1.61 -3.93 1.74
N GLY A 42 1.03 -4.92 2.41
CA GLY A 42 1.68 -6.21 2.67
C GLY A 42 1.70 -7.12 1.44
N GLY A 43 2.49 -8.18 1.48
CA GLY A 43 2.60 -9.16 0.39
C GLY A 43 4.01 -9.26 -0.18
N TYR A 44 4.12 -9.81 -1.39
CA TYR A 44 5.39 -10.05 -2.06
C TYR A 44 5.24 -10.08 -3.58
N ASN A 45 6.38 -10.12 -4.27
CA ASN A 45 6.48 -10.22 -5.71
C ASN A 45 7.39 -11.38 -6.14
N PHE A 46 7.17 -11.85 -7.37
CA PHE A 46 7.87 -12.99 -7.97
C PHE A 46 7.83 -12.91 -9.50
N TYR A 47 8.77 -13.61 -10.15
CA TYR A 47 8.83 -13.72 -11.61
C TYR A 47 8.55 -15.17 -12.03
N LYS A 48 7.42 -15.40 -12.72
CA LYS A 48 6.87 -16.68 -13.22
C LYS A 48 6.52 -17.71 -12.15
N ASP A 49 7.42 -17.97 -11.20
CA ASP A 49 7.30 -19.04 -10.22
C ASP A 49 7.43 -18.48 -8.79
N ALA A 50 6.34 -18.55 -8.02
CA ALA A 50 6.26 -18.02 -6.66
C ALA A 50 7.06 -18.83 -5.62
N ARG A 51 7.56 -20.02 -5.98
CA ARG A 51 8.43 -20.87 -5.15
C ARG A 51 9.90 -20.67 -5.52
N LEU A 52 10.23 -20.75 -6.80
CA LEU A 52 11.61 -20.79 -7.29
C LEU A 52 12.20 -19.42 -7.61
N ARG A 53 11.35 -18.40 -7.82
CA ARG A 53 11.76 -17.06 -8.28
C ARG A 53 11.04 -15.95 -7.52
N ARG A 54 10.85 -16.16 -6.21
CA ARG A 54 10.34 -15.15 -5.30
C ARG A 54 11.40 -14.09 -5.04
N ILE A 55 11.02 -12.81 -5.13
CA ILE A 55 11.94 -11.68 -5.01
C ILE A 55 11.88 -11.12 -3.58
N THR A 56 10.68 -10.86 -3.07
CA THR A 56 10.48 -10.34 -1.70
C THR A 56 9.93 -11.41 -0.76
N ARG A 57 10.36 -11.39 0.51
CA ARG A 57 9.92 -12.36 1.52
C ARG A 57 8.55 -11.95 2.07
N PHE A 58 7.69 -12.94 2.32
CA PHE A 58 6.42 -12.78 3.03
C PHE A 58 6.23 -13.91 4.02
N ARG A 59 5.65 -13.60 5.19
CA ARG A 59 5.36 -14.54 6.27
C ARG A 59 3.85 -14.82 6.30
N TYR A 60 3.46 -16.02 5.94
CA TYR A 60 2.09 -16.50 6.18
C TYR A 60 1.93 -16.80 7.68
N ASN A 61 0.72 -16.60 8.20
CA ASN A 61 0.40 -16.80 9.62
C ASN A 61 1.30 -16.00 10.59
N ASP A 62 1.73 -14.81 10.17
CA ASP A 62 2.49 -13.88 11.02
C ASP A 62 1.61 -13.32 12.14
N ILE A 63 2.23 -12.85 13.23
CA ILE A 63 1.54 -12.22 14.36
C ILE A 63 2.16 -10.83 14.60
N PRO A 64 1.47 -9.72 14.27
CA PRO A 64 0.14 -9.66 13.64
C PRO A 64 0.18 -10.11 12.18
N VAL A 65 -0.97 -10.55 11.65
CA VAL A 65 -1.10 -10.94 10.25
C VAL A 65 -0.72 -9.79 9.32
N ASP A 66 -0.10 -10.13 8.18
CA ASP A 66 0.22 -9.19 7.11
C ASP A 66 1.09 -8.02 7.61
N ASN A 67 2.26 -8.37 8.18
CA ASN A 67 3.21 -7.44 8.77
C ASN A 67 4.55 -7.42 8.01
N GLY A 68 4.47 -7.40 6.68
CA GLY A 68 5.63 -7.27 5.79
C GLY A 68 5.20 -7.05 4.35
N GLY A 69 5.81 -6.07 3.69
CA GLY A 69 5.49 -5.68 2.32
C GLY A 69 6.30 -4.48 1.85
N ARG A 70 5.71 -3.61 1.03
CA ARG A 70 6.35 -2.38 0.54
C ARG A 70 6.02 -1.23 1.49
N TYR A 71 7.00 -0.78 2.26
CA TYR A 71 6.75 0.19 3.33
C TYR A 71 7.47 1.50 3.10
N TYR A 72 6.70 2.57 3.08
CA TYR A 72 7.19 3.93 2.98
C TYR A 72 7.02 4.62 4.34
N TYR A 73 8.08 4.62 5.14
CA TYR A 73 8.08 5.29 6.44
C TYR A 73 8.27 6.79 6.21
N ILE A 74 7.33 7.58 6.71
CA ILE A 74 7.35 9.03 6.65
C ILE A 74 7.61 9.53 8.06
N LYS A 75 8.72 10.24 8.25
CA LYS A 75 9.05 10.91 9.50
C LYS A 75 8.80 12.42 9.36
N ASP A 76 7.93 12.93 10.22
CA ASP A 76 7.59 14.35 10.36
C ASP A 76 7.78 14.74 11.84
N GLY A 77 8.88 15.43 12.14
CA GLY A 77 9.33 15.66 13.52
C GLY A 77 9.58 14.35 14.26
N ASP A 78 8.85 14.16 15.37
CA ASP A 78 8.87 12.94 16.20
C ASP A 78 7.86 11.88 15.75
N SER A 79 6.98 12.20 14.79
CA SER A 79 5.99 11.26 14.26
C SER A 79 6.59 10.41 13.16
N VAL A 80 6.48 9.09 13.28
CA VAL A 80 6.79 8.13 12.22
C VAL A 80 5.51 7.39 11.86
N TRP A 81 5.15 7.37 10.58
CA TRP A 81 3.94 6.73 10.10
C TRP A 81 4.15 6.12 8.71
N ASN A 82 3.18 5.33 8.26
CA ASN A 82 3.20 4.66 6.97
C ASN A 82 1.83 4.86 6.29
N PRO A 83 1.77 5.13 4.97
CA PRO A 83 0.50 5.33 4.29
C PRO A 83 -0.41 4.09 4.35
N GLY A 84 0.18 2.89 4.38
CA GLY A 84 -0.51 1.63 4.57
C GLY A 84 -0.92 1.35 6.02
N PHE A 85 -0.79 2.30 6.95
CA PHE A 85 -1.00 2.16 8.40
C PHE A 85 0.00 1.21 9.09
N LYS A 86 0.16 -0.01 8.59
CA LYS A 86 1.21 -0.94 9.03
C LYS A 86 2.57 -0.56 8.44
N PRO A 87 3.69 -0.89 9.11
CA PRO A 87 3.74 -1.61 10.38
C PRO A 87 3.63 -0.70 11.60
N CYS A 88 3.76 0.62 11.42
CA CYS A 88 3.82 1.60 12.51
C CYS A 88 2.54 1.60 13.38
N LYS A 89 1.38 1.37 12.76
CA LYS A 89 0.05 1.49 13.37
C LYS A 89 -0.22 2.86 14.01
N THR A 90 0.56 3.87 13.63
CA THR A 90 0.35 5.26 14.00
C THR A 90 -1.05 5.67 13.56
N PRO A 91 -1.88 6.26 14.44
CA PRO A 91 -3.21 6.71 14.08
C PRO A 91 -3.14 7.73 12.93
N LEU A 92 -3.83 7.42 11.83
CA LEU A 92 -3.92 8.28 10.65
C LEU A 92 -5.14 9.20 10.77
N ASP A 93 -5.02 10.39 10.20
CA ASP A 93 -6.12 11.37 10.17
C ASP A 93 -7.11 11.04 9.03
N ALA A 94 -6.62 10.42 7.96
CA ALA A 94 -7.41 9.83 6.89
C ALA A 94 -6.72 8.60 6.29
N TYR A 95 -7.50 7.66 5.76
CA TYR A 95 -7.01 6.47 5.06
C TYR A 95 -8.04 6.02 4.01
N GLU A 96 -7.55 5.60 2.85
CA GLU A 96 -8.32 4.92 1.80
C GLU A 96 -7.37 3.99 1.03
N CYS A 97 -7.82 2.77 0.72
CA CYS A 97 -7.15 1.89 -0.24
C CYS A 97 -8.11 1.55 -1.38
N ARG A 98 -7.67 1.70 -2.62
CA ARG A 98 -8.40 1.34 -3.83
C ARG A 98 -7.69 0.20 -4.52
N HIS A 99 -8.37 -0.91 -4.68
CA HIS A 99 -7.92 -2.01 -5.52
C HIS A 99 -8.60 -1.90 -6.88
N GLY A 100 -7.82 -1.61 -7.91
CA GLY A 100 -8.26 -1.55 -9.30
C GLY A 100 -7.75 -2.73 -10.12
N MET A 101 -7.96 -2.69 -11.43
CA MET A 101 -7.51 -3.73 -12.36
C MET A 101 -5.98 -3.67 -12.57
N GLY A 102 -5.23 -4.50 -11.83
CA GLY A 102 -3.77 -4.61 -11.95
C GLY A 102 -2.97 -3.50 -11.25
N TYR A 103 -3.63 -2.67 -10.44
CA TYR A 103 -3.02 -1.64 -9.61
C TYR A 103 -3.71 -1.50 -8.25
N THR A 104 -2.98 -0.96 -7.28
CA THR A 104 -3.52 -0.59 -5.97
C THR A 104 -3.06 0.81 -5.60
N LYS A 105 -3.97 1.64 -5.11
CA LYS A 105 -3.67 2.96 -4.58
C LYS A 105 -4.01 3.02 -3.09
N ILE A 106 -3.07 3.43 -2.25
CA ILE A 106 -3.28 3.71 -0.83
C ILE A 106 -3.07 5.21 -0.64
N SER A 107 -4.07 5.91 -0.11
CA SER A 107 -4.00 7.32 0.26
C SER A 107 -4.18 7.44 1.77
N ALA A 108 -3.30 8.19 2.42
CA ALA A 108 -3.39 8.45 3.85
C ALA A 108 -2.95 9.88 4.18
N ALA A 109 -3.39 10.38 5.32
CA ALA A 109 -2.93 11.67 5.84
C ALA A 109 -2.54 11.59 7.31
N LYS A 110 -1.49 12.31 7.68
CA LYS A 110 -1.12 12.54 9.08
C LYS A 110 -0.47 13.90 9.26
N GLY A 111 -0.93 14.68 10.25
CA GLY A 111 -0.26 15.90 10.69
C GLY A 111 -0.19 16.99 9.61
N GLY A 112 -1.18 17.03 8.71
CA GLY A 112 -1.21 17.94 7.55
C GLY A 112 -0.36 17.49 6.36
N VAL A 113 0.18 16.27 6.38
CA VAL A 113 0.89 15.66 5.25
C VAL A 113 0.05 14.53 4.69
N LYS A 114 -0.25 14.60 3.39
CA LYS A 114 -0.91 13.52 2.64
C LYS A 114 0.12 12.69 1.89
N ALA A 115 -0.07 11.38 1.87
CA ALA A 115 0.72 10.43 1.10
C ALA A 115 -0.18 9.59 0.20
N ASP A 116 0.01 9.70 -1.12
CA ASP A 116 -0.60 8.83 -2.12
C ASP A 116 0.46 7.82 -2.61
N PHE A 117 0.24 6.54 -2.34
CA PHE A 117 1.07 5.43 -2.80
C PHE A 117 0.32 4.60 -3.86
N LEU A 118 0.80 4.60 -5.10
CA LEU A 118 0.30 3.77 -6.20
C LEU A 118 1.31 2.67 -6.53
N ALA A 119 0.86 1.42 -6.52
CA ALA A 119 1.62 0.24 -6.92
C ALA A 119 0.97 -0.46 -8.12
N PHE A 120 1.75 -0.79 -9.14
CA PHE A 120 1.29 -1.55 -10.31
C PHE A 120 2.47 -2.23 -11.01
N VAL A 121 2.19 -3.22 -11.85
CA VAL A 121 3.17 -3.81 -12.77
C VAL A 121 2.82 -3.34 -14.18
N PRO A 122 3.67 -2.55 -14.85
CA PRO A 122 3.43 -2.10 -16.22
C PRO A 122 3.32 -3.27 -17.21
N LEU A 123 2.64 -3.02 -18.33
CA LEU A 123 2.61 -3.97 -19.45
C LEU A 123 4.03 -4.17 -20.00
N GLU A 124 4.33 -5.41 -20.42
CA GLU A 124 5.65 -5.81 -20.95
C GLU A 124 6.86 -5.51 -20.05
N TYR A 125 6.65 -5.32 -18.74
CA TYR A 125 7.73 -4.98 -17.82
C TYR A 125 7.81 -5.96 -16.66
N ASN A 126 9.01 -6.45 -16.39
CA ASN A 126 9.27 -7.42 -15.31
C ASN A 126 9.65 -6.73 -14.01
N GLY A 127 8.79 -5.84 -13.53
CA GLY A 127 9.00 -5.11 -12.27
C GLY A 127 7.74 -4.43 -11.76
N GLU A 128 7.69 -4.25 -10.44
CA GLU A 128 6.66 -3.44 -9.78
C GLU A 128 7.13 -1.98 -9.74
N ILE A 129 6.25 -1.06 -10.13
CA ILE A 129 6.47 0.38 -10.03
C ILE A 129 5.65 0.92 -8.86
N ASN A 130 6.34 1.65 -7.98
CA ASN A 130 5.75 2.33 -6.85
C ASN A 130 5.90 3.84 -7.02
N LYS A 131 4.77 4.54 -7.24
CA LYS A 131 4.71 6.00 -7.27
C LYS A 131 4.21 6.50 -5.91
N VAL A 132 5.08 7.23 -5.21
CA VAL A 132 4.73 7.86 -3.92
C VAL A 132 4.72 9.37 -4.12
N THR A 133 3.57 10.00 -3.84
CA THR A 133 3.40 11.45 -3.83
C THR A 133 3.17 11.91 -2.40
N LEU A 134 3.97 12.86 -1.92
CA LEU A 134 3.76 13.53 -0.65
C LEU A 134 3.26 14.96 -0.91
N THR A 135 2.17 15.33 -0.28
CA THR A 135 1.58 16.68 -0.37
C THR A 135 1.55 17.29 1.02
N ASN A 136 2.08 18.50 1.15
CA ASN A 136 1.93 19.29 2.38
C ASN A 136 0.64 20.12 2.28
N ASP A 137 -0.40 19.67 2.97
CA ASP A 137 -1.71 20.35 3.04
C ASP A 137 -1.80 21.30 4.26
N SER A 138 -0.69 21.50 4.97
CA SER A 138 -0.62 22.43 6.10
C SER A 138 -0.19 23.84 5.69
N SER A 139 -0.38 24.81 6.57
CA SER A 139 0.09 26.19 6.38
C SER A 139 1.56 26.43 6.72
N VAL A 140 2.27 25.39 7.19
CA VAL A 140 3.67 25.49 7.61
C VAL A 140 4.57 24.67 6.69
N THR A 141 5.82 25.10 6.53
CA THR A 141 6.81 24.30 5.78
C THR A 141 7.08 22.99 6.52
N LYS A 142 7.07 21.87 5.79
CA LYS A 142 7.33 20.53 6.32
C LYS A 142 8.70 20.05 5.87
N THR A 143 9.50 19.56 6.81
CA THR A 143 10.75 18.83 6.52
C THR A 143 10.51 17.36 6.79
N LEU A 144 10.45 16.57 5.72
CA LEU A 144 10.09 15.16 5.79
C LEU A 144 11.29 14.28 5.46
N GLN A 145 11.38 13.15 6.14
CA GLN A 145 12.29 12.07 5.76
C GLN A 145 11.45 10.88 5.30
N LEU A 146 11.79 10.34 4.13
CA LEU A 146 11.12 9.19 3.54
C LEU A 146 12.10 8.01 3.48
N PHE A 147 11.68 6.85 3.99
CA PHE A 147 12.44 5.60 3.93
C PHE A 147 11.59 4.53 3.26
N SER A 148 12.19 3.79 2.32
CA SER A 148 11.55 2.71 1.55
C SER A 148 12.07 1.33 1.92
#